data_AF-T1A6C2-F1
#
_entry.id   AF-T1A6C2-F1
#
_cell.length_a   1.000
_cell.length_b   1.000
_cell.length_c   1.000
_cell.angle_alpha   90.00
_cell.angle_beta   90.00
_cell.angle_gamma   90.00
#
_symmetry.space_group_name_H-M   'P 1'
#
loop_
_entity.id
_entity.type
_entity.pdbx_description
1 polymer ?
#
loop_
_entity_poly.entity_id
_entity_poly.type
_entity_poly.pdbx_seq_one_letter_code
_entity_poly.pdbx_strand_id
1 'polypeptide(L)'
;KSFWLGKEGKRPVALKPVVHREGPATFEVVYPRTPEEVHRGTVHLAKATCLVCNSTLPADRVRTQLRDQGGGADPVLDAQAKRISGATLLAVVTSRTGTKGRKYREPTRRDWEAVSAAHAEHIKLLGRGKPGNTVFPDQPISTPLGREFRIGDPYYNFTPVLNYGITRWSQLFTKRQLVGLAEMSGLILSSASQRPPLARLLAMSFDRVLMSDMSLTRWNPSGEKMQHTFGR
;
A
#
# COMPACT_ATOMS: atom_id res chain seq x y z
N LYS A 1 9.47 10.84 0.12
CA LYS A 1 9.95 9.45 -0.13
C LYS A 1 10.87 9.44 -1.36
N SER A 2 11.87 8.56 -1.39
CA SER A 2 12.89 8.50 -2.46
C SER A 2 12.39 7.75 -3.71
N PHE A 3 12.92 8.07 -4.88
CA PHE A 3 12.62 7.39 -6.16
C PHE A 3 13.47 6.13 -6.42
N TRP A 4 14.39 5.80 -5.52
CA TRP A 4 15.18 4.57 -5.59
C TRP A 4 14.32 3.31 -5.45
N LEU A 5 14.56 2.33 -6.32
CA LEU A 5 14.03 0.96 -6.25
C LEU A 5 15.11 -0.03 -5.80
N GLY A 6 16.36 0.17 -6.23
CA GLY A 6 17.51 -0.63 -5.80
C GLY A 6 18.74 0.26 -5.73
N LYS A 7 19.36 0.40 -4.56
CA LYS A 7 20.58 1.21 -4.38
C LYS A 7 21.85 0.38 -4.45
N GLU A 8 21.76 -0.86 -3.99
CA GLU A 8 22.91 -1.74 -3.80
C GLU A 8 23.02 -2.76 -4.94
N GLY A 9 24.25 -3.19 -5.21
CA GLY A 9 24.56 -4.16 -6.26
C GLY A 9 25.09 -3.55 -7.56
N LYS A 10 25.39 -4.41 -8.55
CA LYS A 10 26.05 -4.04 -9.81
C LYS A 10 25.20 -3.16 -10.74
N ARG A 11 23.89 -3.05 -10.49
CA ARG A 11 22.94 -2.29 -11.32
C ARG A 11 21.92 -1.60 -10.42
N PRO A 12 22.19 -0.37 -9.96
CA PRO A 12 21.20 0.41 -9.23
C PRO A 12 19.98 0.68 -10.13
N VAL A 13 18.81 0.81 -9.51
CA VAL A 13 17.51 0.95 -10.19
C VAL A 13 16.71 2.06 -9.53
N ALA A 14 16.08 2.91 -10.33
CA ALA A 14 15.25 4.01 -9.85
C ALA A 14 14.02 4.21 -10.72
N LEU A 15 13.09 5.01 -10.20
CA LEU A 15 11.96 5.56 -10.95
C LEU A 15 12.37 6.91 -11.54
N LYS A 16 12.08 7.12 -12.83
CA LYS A 16 12.17 8.43 -13.48
C LYS A 16 10.76 8.95 -13.74
N PRO A 17 10.35 10.09 -13.14
CA PRO A 17 9.08 10.70 -13.50
C PRO A 17 9.15 11.26 -14.92
N VAL A 18 8.09 11.03 -15.70
CA VAL A 18 7.89 11.56 -17.05
C VAL A 18 6.68 12.48 -17.01
N VAL A 19 6.92 13.76 -17.26
CA VAL A 19 5.90 14.82 -17.23
C VAL A 19 5.33 15.00 -18.63
N HIS A 20 4.00 14.97 -18.72
CA HIS A 20 3.27 15.17 -19.98
C HIS A 20 2.70 16.60 -20.02
N ARG A 21 2.42 17.11 -21.23
CA ARG A 21 1.75 18.42 -21.40
C ARG A 21 0.37 18.44 -20.79
N GLU A 22 -0.34 17.31 -20.87
CA GLU A 22 -1.67 17.11 -20.31
C GLU A 22 -1.70 15.82 -19.50
N GLY A 23 -2.46 15.84 -18.40
CA GLY A 23 -2.65 14.66 -17.55
C GLY A 23 -1.58 14.44 -16.47
N PRO A 24 -1.67 13.32 -15.74
CA PRO A 24 -0.75 13.01 -14.64
C PRO A 24 0.62 12.56 -15.15
N ALA A 25 1.67 12.80 -14.36
CA ALA A 25 2.99 12.25 -14.64
C ALA A 25 2.98 10.71 -14.62
N THR A 26 3.74 10.10 -15.52
CA THR A 26 4.02 8.66 -15.55
C THR A 26 5.42 8.37 -15.01
N PHE A 27 5.79 7.10 -14.88
CA PHE A 27 7.06 6.70 -14.31
C PHE A 27 7.68 5.59 -15.14
N GLU A 28 8.97 5.74 -15.43
CA GLU A 28 9.79 4.74 -16.12
C GLU A 28 10.76 4.10 -15.12
N VAL A 29 11.08 2.82 -15.34
CA VAL A 29 12.14 2.14 -14.58
C VAL A 29 13.47 2.38 -15.28
N VAL A 30 14.40 3.03 -14.59
CA VAL A 30 15.72 3.41 -15.14
C VAL A 30 16.86 2.82 -14.31
N TYR A 31 18.03 2.73 -14.93
CA TYR A 31 19.27 2.26 -14.32
C TYR A 31 20.27 3.42 -14.26
N PRO A 32 20.22 4.26 -13.21
CA PRO A 32 21.05 5.45 -13.14
C PRO A 32 22.54 5.10 -13.04
N ARG A 33 23.39 5.94 -13.61
CA ARG A 33 24.86 5.78 -13.49
C ARG A 33 25.39 6.42 -12.22
N THR A 34 24.81 7.55 -11.83
CA THR A 34 25.17 8.27 -10.61
C THR A 34 23.93 8.59 -9.77
N PRO A 35 24.10 8.84 -8.45
CA PRO A 35 22.97 9.14 -7.59
C PRO A 35 22.19 10.42 -7.94
N GLU A 36 22.84 11.37 -8.60
CA GLU A 36 22.29 12.68 -8.97
C GLU A 36 21.26 12.57 -10.09
N GLU A 37 21.30 11.50 -10.89
CA GLU A 37 20.30 11.21 -11.93
C GLU A 37 18.93 10.84 -11.33
N VAL A 38 18.87 10.51 -10.04
CA VAL A 38 17.64 10.09 -9.36
C VAL A 38 16.89 11.30 -8.82
N HIS A 39 15.64 11.43 -9.25
CA HIS A 39 14.77 12.52 -8.82
C HIS A 39 14.60 12.57 -7.29
N ARG A 40 14.62 13.78 -6.74
CA ARG A 40 14.40 14.00 -5.30
C ARG A 40 12.96 13.65 -4.91
N GLY A 41 12.74 13.30 -3.65
CA GLY A 41 11.40 12.99 -3.17
C GLY A 41 10.45 14.19 -3.28
N THR A 42 9.19 13.94 -3.61
CA THR A 42 8.15 14.97 -3.75
C THR A 42 7.38 15.26 -2.47
N VAL A 43 7.69 14.56 -1.38
CA VAL A 43 6.99 14.69 -0.09
C VAL A 43 7.99 14.95 1.02
N HIS A 44 7.76 16.04 1.75
CA HIS A 44 8.55 16.48 2.90
C HIS A 44 7.65 17.13 3.95
N LEU A 45 7.74 16.70 5.22
CA LEU A 45 6.91 17.20 6.34
C LEU A 45 5.40 17.27 6.02
N ALA A 46 4.86 16.18 5.46
CA ALA A 46 3.47 16.05 5.01
C ALA A 46 3.01 17.03 3.90
N LYS A 47 3.91 17.87 3.37
CA LYS A 47 3.67 18.67 2.16
C LYS A 47 4.05 17.85 0.92
N ALA A 48 3.33 18.06 -0.17
CA ALA A 48 3.56 17.34 -1.43
C ALA A 48 3.75 18.32 -2.59
N THR A 49 4.82 18.16 -3.36
CA THR A 49 5.14 18.95 -4.55
C THR A 49 4.69 18.21 -5.80
N CYS A 50 3.89 18.87 -6.63
CA CYS A 50 3.42 18.32 -7.90
C CYS A 50 4.58 18.19 -8.89
N LEU A 51 4.71 17.01 -9.54
CA LEU A 51 5.73 16.77 -10.56
C LEU A 51 5.49 17.54 -11.87
N VAL A 52 4.25 17.96 -12.14
CA VAL A 52 3.87 18.60 -13.40
C VAL A 52 4.03 20.12 -13.32
N CYS A 53 3.44 20.75 -12.30
CA CYS A 53 3.41 22.21 -12.17
C CYS A 53 4.32 22.76 -11.06
N ASN A 54 5.04 21.90 -10.33
CA ASN A 54 5.93 22.27 -9.21
C ASN A 54 5.28 23.01 -8.03
N SER A 55 3.95 23.18 -8.03
CA SER A 55 3.24 23.74 -6.88
C SER A 55 3.31 22.78 -5.68
N THR A 56 3.54 23.31 -4.49
CA THR A 56 3.55 22.53 -3.26
C THR A 56 2.24 22.68 -2.50
N LEU A 57 1.53 21.55 -2.32
CA LEU A 57 0.33 21.48 -1.51
C LEU A 57 0.70 21.45 -0.01
N PRO A 58 0.04 22.29 0.82
CA PRO A 58 0.25 22.26 2.26
C PRO A 58 -0.33 20.99 2.89
N ALA A 59 0.16 20.64 4.09
CA ALA A 59 -0.17 19.38 4.75
C ALA A 59 -1.67 19.15 4.95
N ASP A 60 -2.44 20.19 5.27
CA ASP A 60 -3.88 20.04 5.49
C ASP A 60 -4.66 19.75 4.20
N ARG A 61 -4.19 20.26 3.06
CA ARG A 61 -4.75 19.92 1.74
C ARG A 61 -4.43 18.48 1.37
N VAL A 62 -3.19 18.04 1.60
CA VAL A 62 -2.78 16.63 1.39
C VAL A 62 -3.60 15.69 2.27
N ARG A 63 -3.75 15.99 3.56
CA ARG A 63 -4.58 15.20 4.49
C ARG A 63 -6.04 15.16 4.06
N THR A 64 -6.59 16.28 3.60
CA THR A 64 -7.97 16.32 3.09
C THR A 64 -8.15 15.37 1.90
N GLN A 65 -7.26 15.44 0.91
CA GLN A 65 -7.31 14.54 -0.24
C GLN A 65 -7.17 13.06 0.13
N LEU A 66 -6.30 12.74 1.10
CA LEU A 66 -6.12 11.36 1.56
C LEU A 66 -7.32 10.87 2.40
N ARG A 67 -7.94 11.75 3.19
CA ARG A 67 -9.15 11.44 3.97
C ARG A 67 -10.31 11.04 3.08
N ASP A 68 -10.53 11.77 1.99
CA ASP A 68 -11.58 11.47 1.01
C ASP A 68 -11.41 10.09 0.36
N GLN A 69 -10.22 9.50 0.47
CA GLN A 69 -9.85 8.19 -0.07
C GLN A 69 -9.51 7.17 1.02
N GLY A 70 -9.89 7.42 2.29
CA GLY A 70 -9.64 6.49 3.40
C GLY A 70 -8.17 6.14 3.60
N GLY A 71 -7.26 7.11 3.40
CA GLY A 71 -5.81 6.91 3.46
C GLY A 71 -5.12 6.88 2.09
N GLY A 72 -5.86 6.79 0.98
CA GLY A 72 -5.34 6.95 -0.38
C GLY A 72 -4.44 5.80 -0.87
N ALA A 73 -4.60 4.60 -0.30
CA ALA A 73 -3.79 3.43 -0.63
C ALA A 73 -4.23 2.69 -1.90
N ASP A 74 -5.54 2.73 -2.22
CA ASP A 74 -6.08 2.05 -3.39
C ASP A 74 -6.18 2.96 -4.62
N PRO A 75 -6.03 2.42 -5.84
CA PRO A 75 -6.39 3.11 -7.06
C PRO A 75 -7.92 3.18 -7.22
N VAL A 76 -8.38 4.15 -8.01
CA VAL A 76 -9.74 4.16 -8.55
C VAL A 76 -9.64 3.75 -10.02
N LEU A 77 -10.38 2.71 -10.38
CA LEU A 77 -10.37 2.10 -11.72
C LEU A 77 -11.72 2.30 -12.41
N ASP A 78 -11.70 2.42 -13.73
CA ASP A 78 -12.89 2.31 -14.56
C ASP A 78 -13.27 0.84 -14.84
N ALA A 79 -14.34 0.64 -15.61
CA ALA A 79 -14.84 -0.69 -15.97
C ALA A 79 -13.86 -1.50 -16.83
N GLN A 80 -12.86 -0.87 -17.44
CA GLN A 80 -11.83 -1.49 -18.27
C GLN A 80 -10.53 -1.71 -17.49
N ALA A 81 -10.57 -1.63 -16.16
CA ALA A 81 -9.42 -1.73 -15.26
C ALA A 81 -8.34 -0.66 -15.50
N LYS A 82 -8.68 0.48 -16.13
CA LYS A 82 -7.77 1.60 -16.27
C LYS A 82 -7.90 2.53 -15.07
N ARG A 83 -6.76 2.96 -14.53
CA ARG A 83 -6.72 3.92 -13.42
C ARG A 83 -7.22 5.29 -13.87
N ILE A 84 -8.21 5.82 -13.15
CA ILE A 84 -8.73 7.18 -13.35
C ILE A 84 -8.30 8.14 -12.22
N SER A 85 -8.10 7.65 -11.00
CA SER A 85 -7.61 8.44 -9.86
C SER A 85 -7.05 7.53 -8.74
N GLY A 86 -6.79 8.08 -7.55
CA GLY A 86 -6.27 7.33 -6.40
C GLY A 86 -4.79 6.96 -6.50
N ALA A 87 -4.38 5.89 -5.82
CA ALA A 87 -2.99 5.41 -5.85
C ALA A 87 -2.53 5.03 -7.27
N THR A 88 -1.23 5.14 -7.54
CA THR A 88 -0.62 4.76 -8.83
C THR A 88 0.36 3.62 -8.59
N LEU A 89 0.25 2.55 -9.37
CA LEU A 89 1.27 1.51 -9.43
C LEU A 89 2.50 2.09 -10.15
N LEU A 90 3.62 2.26 -9.46
CA LEU A 90 4.80 2.94 -10.00
C LEU A 90 5.75 1.98 -10.71
N ALA A 91 5.92 0.77 -10.16
CA ALA A 91 6.74 -0.29 -10.72
C ALA A 91 6.25 -1.65 -10.24
N VAL A 92 6.63 -2.69 -10.96
CA VAL A 92 6.42 -4.09 -10.56
C VAL A 92 7.77 -4.75 -10.34
N VAL A 93 7.93 -5.28 -9.14
CA VAL A 93 9.11 -6.04 -8.74
C VAL A 93 8.79 -7.52 -8.87
N THR A 94 9.61 -8.25 -9.61
CA THR A 94 9.46 -9.69 -9.83
C THR A 94 10.71 -10.43 -9.39
N SER A 95 10.52 -11.67 -8.94
CA SER A 95 11.60 -12.63 -8.72
C SER A 95 11.28 -13.90 -9.49
N ARG A 96 12.29 -14.54 -10.06
CA ARG A 96 12.15 -15.84 -10.71
C ARG A 96 12.92 -16.88 -9.91
N THR A 97 12.26 -18.01 -9.63
CA THR A 97 12.87 -19.16 -8.97
C THR A 97 14.14 -19.59 -9.73
N GLY A 98 15.23 -19.82 -9.00
CA GLY A 98 16.53 -20.17 -9.57
C GLY A 98 17.36 -18.99 -10.10
N THR A 99 16.85 -17.74 -10.04
CA THR A 99 17.64 -16.55 -10.36
C THR A 99 17.87 -15.70 -9.11
N LYS A 100 19.11 -15.24 -8.91
CA LYS A 100 19.46 -14.34 -7.81
C LYS A 100 19.07 -12.90 -8.16
N GLY A 101 18.45 -12.19 -7.23
CA GLY A 101 18.09 -10.78 -7.35
C GLY A 101 16.64 -10.53 -7.80
N ARG A 102 16.26 -9.25 -7.81
CA ARG A 102 14.94 -8.79 -8.29
C ARG A 102 15.04 -8.22 -9.69
N LYS A 103 13.93 -8.30 -10.43
CA LYS A 103 13.74 -7.60 -11.70
C LYS A 103 12.67 -6.55 -11.55
N TYR A 104 12.86 -5.43 -12.21
CA TYR A 104 11.99 -4.27 -12.17
C TYR A 104 11.43 -4.03 -13.56
N ARG A 105 10.16 -3.68 -13.64
CA ARG A 105 9.50 -3.27 -14.87
C ARG A 105 8.39 -2.29 -14.59
N GLU A 106 7.97 -1.62 -15.63
CA GLU A 106 6.77 -0.79 -15.60
C GLU A 106 5.51 -1.64 -15.42
N PRO A 107 4.43 -1.06 -14.84
CA PRO A 107 3.13 -1.68 -14.80
C PRO A 107 2.60 -1.97 -16.21
N THR A 108 1.98 -3.13 -16.37
CA THR A 108 1.30 -3.53 -17.59
C THR A 108 -0.21 -3.59 -17.37
N ARG A 109 -0.98 -3.71 -18.45
CA ARG A 109 -2.43 -3.93 -18.38
C ARG A 109 -2.81 -5.10 -17.46
N ARG A 110 -2.06 -6.20 -17.50
CA ARG A 110 -2.30 -7.39 -16.66
C ARG A 110 -2.19 -7.10 -15.16
N ASP A 111 -1.30 -6.19 -14.76
CA ASP A 111 -1.15 -5.84 -13.34
C ASP A 111 -2.37 -5.08 -12.83
N TRP A 112 -2.91 -4.18 -13.66
CA TRP A 112 -4.14 -3.45 -13.36
C TRP A 112 -5.38 -4.34 -13.39
N GLU A 113 -5.48 -5.27 -14.34
CA GLU A 113 -6.52 -6.30 -14.37
C GLU A 113 -6.51 -7.14 -13.08
N ALA A 114 -5.33 -7.50 -12.58
CA ALA A 114 -5.21 -8.22 -11.30
C ALA A 114 -5.67 -7.36 -10.09
N VAL A 115 -5.40 -6.05 -10.09
CA VAL A 115 -5.92 -5.15 -9.05
C VAL A 115 -7.45 -5.03 -9.15
N SER A 116 -7.99 -4.89 -10.37
CA SER A 116 -9.43 -4.83 -10.61
C SER A 116 -10.13 -6.12 -10.18
N ALA A 117 -9.56 -7.28 -10.50
CA ALA A 117 -10.08 -8.58 -10.06
C ALA A 117 -10.08 -8.68 -8.52
N ALA A 118 -9.03 -8.19 -7.85
CA ALA A 118 -8.99 -8.14 -6.40
C ALA A 118 -10.03 -7.17 -5.81
N HIS A 119 -10.32 -6.04 -6.46
CA HIS A 119 -11.40 -5.14 -6.03
C HIS A 119 -12.77 -5.82 -6.14
N ALA A 120 -13.02 -6.54 -7.23
CA ALA A 120 -14.26 -7.29 -7.42
C ALA A 120 -14.39 -8.41 -6.37
N GLU A 121 -13.31 -9.14 -6.08
CA GLU A 121 -13.32 -10.19 -5.07
C GLU A 121 -13.50 -9.63 -3.65
N HIS A 122 -12.86 -8.49 -3.34
CA HIS A 122 -13.07 -7.79 -2.08
C HIS A 122 -14.55 -7.47 -1.83
N ILE A 123 -15.29 -7.02 -2.86
CA ILE A 123 -16.73 -6.76 -2.75
C ILE A 123 -17.50 -8.05 -2.45
N LYS A 124 -17.18 -9.16 -3.14
CA LYS A 124 -17.82 -10.45 -2.87
C LYS A 124 -17.56 -10.94 -1.45
N LEU A 125 -16.33 -10.81 -0.97
CA LEU A 125 -15.94 -11.22 0.39
C LEU A 125 -16.61 -10.36 1.46
N LEU A 126 -16.75 -9.05 1.24
CA LEU A 126 -17.53 -8.17 2.12
C LEU A 126 -18.97 -8.68 2.29
N GLY A 127 -19.61 -9.11 1.20
CA GLY A 127 -20.97 -9.66 1.22
C GLY A 127 -21.13 -10.98 1.97
N ARG A 128 -20.02 -11.70 2.29
CA ARG A 128 -20.06 -12.93 3.09
C ARG A 128 -19.98 -12.68 4.60
N GLY A 129 -19.56 -11.49 5.00
CA GLY A 129 -19.45 -11.13 6.42
C GLY A 129 -20.82 -11.07 7.10
N LYS A 130 -20.87 -11.39 8.39
CA LYS A 130 -22.04 -11.21 9.24
C LYS A 130 -21.74 -10.15 10.32
N PRO A 131 -22.74 -9.45 10.87
CA PRO A 131 -22.53 -8.58 12.03
C PRO A 131 -21.83 -9.35 13.16
N GLY A 132 -20.71 -8.82 13.65
CA GLY A 132 -19.87 -9.46 14.67
C GLY A 132 -18.95 -10.58 14.18
N ASN A 133 -19.00 -10.95 12.89
CA ASN A 133 -18.10 -11.90 12.26
C ASN A 133 -17.83 -11.49 10.80
N THR A 134 -17.03 -10.43 10.67
CA THR A 134 -16.66 -9.85 9.38
C THR A 134 -15.44 -10.57 8.80
N VAL A 135 -15.35 -10.61 7.47
CA VAL A 135 -14.19 -11.21 6.77
C VAL A 135 -12.93 -10.36 6.95
N PHE A 136 -13.09 -9.05 7.05
CA PHE A 136 -12.00 -8.10 7.23
C PHE A 136 -12.09 -7.44 8.61
N PRO A 137 -10.96 -6.98 9.19
CA PRO A 137 -10.93 -6.30 10.48
C PRO A 137 -11.54 -4.90 10.36
N ASP A 138 -12.86 -4.80 10.44
CA ASP A 138 -13.59 -3.55 10.18
C ASP A 138 -13.77 -2.69 11.44
N GLN A 139 -13.21 -3.11 12.58
CA GLN A 139 -13.35 -2.42 13.84
C GLN A 139 -12.69 -1.04 13.78
N PRO A 140 -13.27 -0.02 14.45
CA PRO A 140 -12.63 1.27 14.59
C PRO A 140 -11.26 1.15 15.28
N ILE A 141 -10.32 1.98 14.85
CA ILE A 141 -9.07 2.19 15.58
C ILE A 141 -9.40 2.95 16.87
N SER A 142 -8.94 2.42 18.00
CA SER A 142 -9.25 2.97 19.32
C SER A 142 -8.77 4.40 19.48
N THR A 143 -9.61 5.23 20.11
CA THR A 143 -9.30 6.62 20.48
C THR A 143 -9.45 6.81 21.99
N PRO A 144 -8.81 7.84 22.58
CA PRO A 144 -8.99 8.18 24.00
C PRO A 144 -10.46 8.43 24.40
N LEU A 145 -11.32 8.77 23.44
CA LEU A 145 -12.74 9.03 23.70
C LEU A 145 -13.61 7.76 23.69
N GLY A 146 -13.03 6.58 23.42
CA GLY A 146 -13.77 5.32 23.37
C GLY A 146 -14.79 5.22 22.23
N ARG A 147 -14.69 6.07 21.20
CA ARG A 147 -15.57 6.10 20.03
C ARG A 147 -14.78 6.22 18.73
N GLU A 148 -15.42 5.98 17.59
CA GLU A 148 -14.80 6.16 16.27
C GLU A 148 -14.35 7.61 16.07
N PHE A 149 -13.14 7.77 15.54
CA PHE A 149 -12.46 9.05 15.37
C PHE A 149 -13.24 10.00 14.46
N ARG A 150 -13.37 11.26 14.89
CA ARG A 150 -13.83 12.38 14.06
C ARG A 150 -12.71 13.40 13.91
N ILE A 151 -12.74 14.16 12.81
CA ILE A 151 -11.74 15.20 12.56
C ILE A 151 -11.73 16.19 13.74
N GLY A 152 -10.55 16.39 14.34
CA GLY A 152 -10.36 17.24 15.51
C GLY A 152 -10.44 16.50 16.85
N ASP A 153 -10.89 15.25 16.88
CA ASP A 153 -10.82 14.43 18.10
C ASP A 153 -9.35 14.20 18.52
N PRO A 154 -9.08 14.01 19.82
CA PRO A 154 -7.78 13.53 20.27
C PRO A 154 -7.55 12.09 19.81
N TYR A 155 -6.30 11.76 19.52
CA TYR A 155 -5.85 10.41 19.16
C TYR A 155 -4.53 10.09 19.86
N TYR A 156 -4.21 8.81 20.00
CA TYR A 156 -2.94 8.41 20.61
C TYR A 156 -1.75 8.76 19.70
N ASN A 157 -0.61 9.11 20.27
CA ASN A 157 0.61 9.44 19.53
C ASN A 157 1.05 8.38 18.50
N PHE A 158 0.70 7.10 18.71
CA PHE A 158 0.97 5.99 17.79
C PHE A 158 -0.11 5.74 16.73
N THR A 159 -1.18 6.54 16.69
CA THR A 159 -2.28 6.47 15.70
C THR A 159 -2.43 7.72 14.81
N PRO A 160 -1.34 8.36 14.32
CA PRO A 160 -1.47 9.55 13.49
C PRO A 160 -2.13 9.29 12.12
N VAL A 161 -2.30 8.02 11.75
CA VAL A 161 -3.03 7.55 10.55
C VAL A 161 -4.47 8.06 10.51
N LEU A 162 -5.07 8.31 11.68
CA LEU A 162 -6.42 8.86 11.81
C LEU A 162 -6.55 10.23 11.13
N ASN A 163 -5.49 11.06 11.14
CA ASN A 163 -5.48 12.35 10.44
C ASN A 163 -5.58 12.23 8.92
N TYR A 164 -5.28 11.06 8.37
CA TYR A 164 -5.30 10.75 6.94
C TYR A 164 -6.55 9.95 6.53
N GLY A 165 -7.51 9.77 7.45
CA GLY A 165 -8.80 9.12 7.17
C GLY A 165 -8.80 7.61 7.29
N ILE A 166 -7.74 7.04 7.86
CA ILE A 166 -7.68 5.63 8.24
C ILE A 166 -8.28 5.54 9.65
N THR A 167 -9.58 5.30 9.74
CA THR A 167 -10.34 5.20 11.01
C THR A 167 -10.63 3.77 11.43
N ARG A 168 -10.41 2.79 10.54
CA ARG A 168 -10.67 1.35 10.77
C ARG A 168 -9.45 0.51 10.42
N TRP A 169 -9.30 -0.65 11.07
CA TRP A 169 -8.12 -1.50 10.89
C TRP A 169 -7.96 -2.02 9.45
N SER A 170 -9.06 -2.32 8.76
CA SER A 170 -9.06 -2.79 7.37
C SER A 170 -8.50 -1.75 6.39
N GLN A 171 -8.62 -0.45 6.70
CA GLN A 171 -8.12 0.64 5.87
C GLN A 171 -6.59 0.77 5.90
N LEU A 172 -5.89 0.04 6.78
CA LEU A 172 -4.44 -0.07 6.73
C LEU A 172 -3.94 -0.89 5.54
N PHE A 173 -4.83 -1.60 4.86
CA PHE A 173 -4.52 -2.53 3.78
C PHE A 173 -5.17 -2.06 2.48
N THR A 174 -4.52 -2.32 1.35
CA THR A 174 -5.19 -2.23 0.05
C THR A 174 -6.23 -3.35 -0.08
N LYS A 175 -7.23 -3.18 -0.95
CA LYS A 175 -8.22 -4.23 -1.24
C LYS A 175 -7.54 -5.54 -1.68
N ARG A 176 -6.47 -5.44 -2.45
CA ARG A 176 -5.67 -6.59 -2.91
C ARG A 176 -4.99 -7.33 -1.75
N GLN A 177 -4.44 -6.60 -0.79
CA GLN A 177 -3.85 -7.20 0.42
C GLN A 177 -4.92 -7.89 1.25
N LEU A 178 -6.06 -7.23 1.48
CA LEU A 178 -7.18 -7.82 2.23
C LEU A 178 -7.65 -9.14 1.63
N VAL A 179 -7.83 -9.23 0.31
CA VAL A 179 -8.24 -10.48 -0.37
C VAL A 179 -7.20 -11.58 -0.14
N GLY A 180 -5.90 -11.29 -0.32
CA GLY A 180 -4.85 -12.28 -0.12
C GLY A 180 -4.76 -12.76 1.34
N LEU A 181 -4.87 -11.83 2.29
CA LEU A 181 -4.83 -12.13 3.72
C LEU A 181 -6.06 -12.90 4.19
N ALA A 182 -7.25 -12.62 3.65
CA ALA A 182 -8.47 -13.37 3.94
C ALA A 182 -8.37 -14.82 3.45
N GLU A 183 -7.81 -15.03 2.25
CA GLU A 183 -7.59 -16.39 1.73
C GLU A 183 -6.61 -17.17 2.62
N MET A 184 -5.47 -16.57 2.98
CA MET A 184 -4.51 -17.19 3.90
C MET A 184 -5.14 -17.51 5.27
N SER A 185 -5.91 -16.59 5.83
CA SER A 185 -6.65 -16.79 7.08
C SER A 185 -7.65 -17.95 6.97
N GLY A 186 -8.39 -18.04 5.86
CA GLY A 186 -9.31 -19.15 5.58
C GLY A 186 -8.61 -20.51 5.54
N LEU A 187 -7.43 -20.59 4.93
CA LEU A 187 -6.61 -21.82 4.91
C LEU A 187 -6.14 -22.21 6.31
N ILE A 188 -5.70 -21.24 7.12
CA ILE A 188 -5.28 -21.47 8.51
C ILE A 188 -6.45 -22.00 9.34
N LEU A 189 -7.62 -21.36 9.24
CA LEU A 189 -8.84 -21.79 9.94
C LEU A 189 -9.29 -23.19 9.52
N SER A 190 -9.23 -23.49 8.22
CA SER A 190 -9.57 -24.83 7.71
C SER A 190 -8.66 -25.91 8.30
N SER A 191 -7.36 -25.61 8.46
CA SER A 191 -6.39 -26.52 9.08
C SER A 191 -6.61 -26.74 10.59
N ALA A 192 -7.31 -25.84 11.28
CA ALA A 192 -7.51 -25.91 12.72
C ALA A 192 -8.37 -27.12 13.13
N SER A 193 -9.28 -27.56 12.27
CA SER A 193 -10.12 -28.75 12.50
C SER A 193 -9.30 -30.05 12.49
N GLN A 194 -8.24 -30.12 11.68
CA GLN A 194 -7.42 -31.32 11.49
C GLN A 194 -6.16 -31.30 12.36
N ARG A 195 -5.54 -30.13 12.54
CA ARG A 195 -4.26 -29.95 13.24
C ARG A 195 -4.24 -28.64 14.05
N PRO A 196 -4.95 -28.56 15.20
CA PRO A 196 -5.03 -27.33 16.00
C PRO A 196 -3.68 -26.71 16.39
N PRO A 197 -2.65 -27.48 16.82
CA PRO A 197 -1.34 -26.90 17.15
C PRO A 197 -0.67 -26.23 15.94
N LEU A 198 -0.77 -26.84 14.75
CA LEU A 198 -0.23 -26.28 13.52
C LEU A 198 -0.95 -24.97 13.15
N ALA A 199 -2.28 -24.94 13.23
CA ALA A 199 -3.04 -23.73 12.95
C ALA A 199 -2.65 -22.56 13.86
N ARG A 200 -2.36 -22.82 15.15
CA ARG A 200 -1.85 -21.79 16.08
C ARG A 200 -0.47 -21.27 15.69
N LEU A 201 0.45 -22.16 15.31
CA LEU A 201 1.78 -21.78 14.82
C LEU A 201 1.70 -20.96 13.52
N LEU A 202 0.81 -21.35 12.60
CA LEU A 202 0.56 -20.61 11.37
C LEU A 202 -0.07 -19.25 11.64
N ALA A 203 -1.02 -19.15 12.59
CA ALA A 203 -1.61 -17.88 12.99
C ALA A 203 -0.58 -16.90 13.58
N MET A 204 0.37 -17.38 14.40
CA MET A 204 1.48 -16.55 14.87
C MET A 204 2.40 -16.10 13.73
N SER A 205 2.64 -16.97 12.74
CA SER A 205 3.42 -16.61 11.55
C SER A 205 2.68 -15.60 10.66
N PHE A 206 1.35 -15.71 10.58
CA PHE A 206 0.48 -14.81 9.84
C PHE A 206 0.52 -13.38 10.39
N ASP A 207 0.60 -13.21 11.72
CA ASP A 207 0.80 -11.89 12.34
C ASP A 207 2.05 -11.17 11.81
N ARG A 208 3.15 -11.91 11.60
CA ARG A 208 4.38 -11.36 10.99
C ARG A 208 4.20 -10.95 9.53
N VAL A 209 3.33 -11.64 8.80
CA VAL A 209 2.96 -11.27 7.42
C VAL A 209 2.19 -9.96 7.43
N LEU A 210 1.18 -9.81 8.30
CA LEU A 210 0.39 -8.58 8.43
C LEU A 210 1.25 -7.33 8.66
N MET A 211 2.30 -7.45 9.48
CA MET A 211 3.24 -6.34 9.72
C MET A 211 3.99 -5.88 8.47
N SER A 212 4.20 -6.77 7.50
CA SER A 212 4.99 -6.50 6.29
C SER A 212 4.14 -6.36 5.02
N ASP A 213 2.86 -6.71 5.10
CA ASP A 213 1.89 -6.65 4.02
C ASP A 213 0.73 -5.69 4.33
N MET A 214 1.07 -4.44 4.62
CA MET A 214 0.09 -3.35 4.76
C MET A 214 0.50 -2.13 3.93
N SER A 215 -0.46 -1.26 3.63
CA SER A 215 -0.26 -0.11 2.70
C SER A 215 0.75 0.92 3.19
N LEU A 216 0.97 1.00 4.50
CA LEU A 216 1.87 1.96 5.13
C LEU A 216 3.33 1.50 5.16
N THR A 217 3.60 0.25 4.78
CA THR A 217 4.98 -0.24 4.62
C THR A 217 5.73 0.62 3.62
N ARG A 218 7.05 0.73 3.81
CA ARG A 218 7.92 1.43 2.87
C ARG A 218 8.78 0.44 2.12
N TRP A 219 9.04 0.73 0.86
CA TRP A 219 10.07 0.05 0.11
C TRP A 219 11.46 0.44 0.64
N ASN A 220 12.29 -0.55 0.98
CA ASN A 220 13.70 -0.36 1.32
C ASN A 220 14.54 -0.69 0.07
N PRO A 221 15.14 0.32 -0.58
CA PRO A 221 15.90 0.11 -1.80
C PRO A 221 17.29 -0.51 -1.57
N SER A 222 17.82 -0.52 -0.35
CA SER A 222 19.06 -1.23 -0.04
C SER A 222 18.82 -2.73 0.06
N GLY A 223 17.78 -3.14 0.81
CA GLY A 223 17.44 -4.54 1.00
C GLY A 223 16.47 -5.13 -0.04
N GLU A 224 16.03 -4.32 -1.01
CA GLU A 224 15.02 -4.66 -2.03
C GLU A 224 13.81 -5.41 -1.46
N LYS A 225 13.27 -4.87 -0.36
CA LYS A 225 12.20 -5.50 0.43
C LYS A 225 11.23 -4.48 1.01
N MET A 226 10.06 -4.96 1.40
CA MET A 226 9.15 -4.21 2.26
C MET A 226 9.77 -4.07 3.64
N GLN A 227 9.79 -2.84 4.15
CA GLN A 227 10.30 -2.50 5.47
C GLN A 227 9.14 -2.17 6.40
N HIS A 228 9.29 -2.63 7.64
CA HIS A 228 8.31 -2.53 8.72
C HIS A 228 7.63 -1.16 8.81
N THR A 229 6.39 -1.19 9.29
CA THR A 229 5.40 -0.12 9.24
C THR A 229 5.62 1.01 10.22
N PHE A 230 6.32 0.72 11.32
CA PHE A 230 6.67 1.68 12.36
C PHE A 230 8.08 2.26 12.21
N GLY A 231 8.69 2.16 11.02
CA GLY A 231 9.97 2.78 10.74
C GLY A 231 9.84 4.29 10.51
N ARG A 232 10.60 5.09 11.28
CA ARG A 232 10.83 6.51 10.97
C ARG A 232 11.44 6.68 9.58
#